data_AF-X1UUF2-F1
#
_entry.id   AF-X1UUF2-F1
#
_cell.length_a   1.000
_cell.length_b   1.000
_cell.length_c   1.000
_cell.angle_alpha   90.00
_cell.angle_beta   90.00
_cell.angle_gamma   90.00
#
_symmetry.space_group_name_H-M   'P 1'
#
loop_
_entity.id
_entity.type
_entity.pdbx_description
1 polymer ?
#
loop_
_entity_poly.entity_id
_entity_poly.type
_entity_poly.pdbx_seq_one_letter_code
_entity_poly.pdbx_strand_id
1 'polypeptide(L)'
;MRATLNVLSKEEKNKIDSTSIEILESVGVKVDHKGISKLLHDAGVQVEKDKGIVKFPEKLVRQYLSYCPSSVKFSDIEGNTINLAPRGNTIFWTGNALNIVK
;
A
#
# COMPACT_ATOMS: atom_id res chain seq x y z
N MET A 1 8.42 2.69 28.39
CA MET A 1 8.77 3.49 27.19
C MET A 1 9.38 2.55 26.16
N ARG A 2 8.72 2.30 25.02
CA ARG A 2 9.22 1.35 24.00
C ARG A 2 10.13 2.13 23.03
N ALA A 3 11.42 1.82 23.02
CA ALA A 3 12.36 2.50 22.14
C ALA A 3 12.01 2.21 20.67
N THR A 4 11.81 3.25 19.87
CA THR A 4 11.64 3.11 18.41
C THR A 4 12.98 3.38 17.76
N LEU A 5 13.57 2.37 17.12
CA LEU A 5 14.79 2.56 16.36
C LEU A 5 14.46 3.27 15.03
N ASN A 6 14.91 4.50 14.88
CA ASN A 6 14.85 5.21 13.60
C ASN A 6 16.15 4.95 12.84
N VAL A 7 16.11 4.05 11.87
CA VAL A 7 17.27 3.70 11.03
C VAL A 7 17.45 4.62 9.82
N LEU A 8 16.47 5.50 9.55
CA LEU A 8 16.49 6.44 8.43
C LEU A 8 16.31 7.88 8.92
N SER A 9 17.08 8.80 8.34
CA SER A 9 16.90 10.24 8.48
C SER A 9 15.59 10.70 7.83
N LYS A 10 15.22 11.98 8.03
CA LYS A 10 14.04 12.56 7.39
C LYS A 10 14.26 12.72 5.88
N GLU A 11 15.45 13.10 5.48
CA GLU A 11 15.86 13.26 4.08
C GLU A 11 15.81 11.92 3.35
N GLU A 12 16.31 10.84 3.97
CA GLU A 12 16.26 9.49 3.38
C GLU A 12 14.81 9.01 3.19
N LYS A 13 13.93 9.24 4.17
CA LYS A 13 12.49 8.92 4.06
C LYS A 13 11.84 9.69 2.92
N ASN A 14 12.12 10.99 2.81
CA ASN A 14 11.57 11.82 1.74
C ASN A 14 12.07 11.36 0.36
N LYS A 15 13.35 10.97 0.26
CA LYS A 15 13.92 10.43 -0.98
C LYS A 15 13.24 9.13 -1.40
N ILE A 16 13.01 8.21 -0.47
CA ILE A 16 12.27 6.96 -0.74
C ILE A 16 10.86 7.29 -1.25
N ASP A 17 10.14 8.18 -0.57
CA ASP A 17 8.78 8.58 -0.96
C ASP A 17 8.75 9.20 -2.37
N SER A 18 9.60 10.19 -2.65
CA SER A 18 9.63 10.85 -3.97
C SER A 18 10.03 9.89 -5.09
N THR A 19 11.05 9.05 -4.89
CA THR A 19 11.49 8.08 -5.89
C THR A 19 10.44 6.99 -6.11
N SER A 20 9.71 6.58 -5.07
CA SER A 20 8.61 5.61 -5.22
C SER A 20 7.48 6.18 -6.08
N ILE A 21 7.12 7.45 -5.87
CA ILE A 21 6.13 8.15 -6.70
C ILE A 21 6.61 8.26 -8.16
N GLU A 22 7.87 8.65 -8.38
CA GLU A 22 8.46 8.73 -9.72
C GLU A 22 8.41 7.39 -10.44
N ILE A 23 8.70 6.27 -9.75
CA ILE A 23 8.59 4.92 -10.33
C ILE A 23 7.14 4.61 -10.71
N LEU A 24 6.17 4.91 -9.84
CA LEU A 24 4.76 4.67 -10.11
C LEU A 24 4.24 5.47 -11.31
N GLU A 25 4.74 6.69 -11.51
CA GLU A 25 4.35 7.57 -12.61
C GLU A 25 5.07 7.23 -13.92
N SER A 26 6.39 7.02 -13.89
CA SER A 26 7.21 6.84 -15.10
C SER A 26 7.29 5.38 -15.58
N VAL A 27 7.39 4.43 -14.66
CA VAL A 27 7.51 2.99 -14.95
C VAL A 27 6.15 2.32 -14.88
N GLY A 28 5.39 2.58 -13.81
CA GLY A 28 4.07 1.99 -13.58
C GLY A 28 4.10 0.55 -13.06
N VAL A 29 2.93 -0.07 -12.99
CA VAL A 29 2.72 -1.44 -12.50
C VAL A 29 1.94 -2.24 -13.53
N LYS A 30 2.35 -3.50 -13.75
CA LYS A 30 1.61 -4.41 -14.63
C LYS A 30 0.35 -4.92 -13.92
N VAL A 31 -0.80 -4.77 -14.57
CA VAL A 31 -2.11 -5.22 -14.10
C VAL A 31 -2.74 -6.10 -15.18
N ASP A 32 -2.66 -7.42 -14.98
CA ASP A 32 -3.14 -8.42 -15.95
C ASP A 32 -4.67 -8.51 -16.01
N HIS A 33 -5.35 -8.15 -14.91
CA HIS A 33 -6.80 -8.24 -14.85
C HIS A 33 -7.47 -7.07 -15.59
N LYS A 34 -7.99 -7.34 -16.78
CA LYS A 34 -8.63 -6.35 -17.67
C LYS A 34 -9.67 -5.47 -16.98
N GLY A 35 -10.46 -6.02 -16.06
CA GLY A 35 -11.47 -5.26 -15.32
C GLY A 35 -10.88 -4.22 -14.36
N ILE A 36 -9.72 -4.53 -13.76
CA ILE A 36 -9.03 -3.59 -12.85
C ILE A 36 -8.36 -2.51 -13.69
N SER A 37 -7.72 -2.87 -14.79
CA SER A 37 -7.10 -1.90 -15.70
C SER A 37 -8.14 -0.93 -16.28
N LYS A 38 -9.34 -1.40 -16.61
CA LYS A 38 -10.46 -0.54 -17.01
C LYS A 38 -10.89 0.41 -15.88
N LEU A 39 -11.08 -0.10 -14.66
CA LEU A 39 -11.46 0.71 -13.51
C LEU A 39 -10.43 1.83 -13.24
N LEU A 40 -9.14 1.52 -13.33
CA LEU A 40 -8.06 2.49 -13.15
C LEU A 40 -8.04 3.52 -14.28
N HIS A 41 -8.24 3.10 -15.53
CA HIS A 41 -8.38 4.02 -16.65
C HIS A 41 -9.55 4.99 -16.45
N ASP A 42 -10.71 4.48 -16.05
CA ASP A 42 -11.91 5.29 -15.81
C ASP A 42 -11.74 6.24 -14.61
N ALA A 43 -10.85 5.92 -13.66
CA ALA A 43 -10.43 6.78 -12.57
C ALA A 43 -9.36 7.84 -12.96
N GLY A 44 -9.00 7.93 -14.25
CA GLY A 44 -8.03 8.91 -14.77
C GLY A 44 -6.57 8.45 -14.73
N VAL A 45 -6.31 7.16 -14.54
CA VAL A 45 -4.96 6.59 -14.55
C VAL A 45 -4.56 6.19 -15.98
N GLN A 46 -3.33 6.44 -16.38
CA GLN A 46 -2.87 6.11 -17.73
C GLN A 46 -2.63 4.59 -17.85
N VAL A 47 -3.17 3.97 -18.90
CA VAL A 47 -3.01 2.52 -19.16
C VAL A 47 -2.40 2.30 -20.54
N GLU A 48 -1.20 1.70 -20.57
CA GLU A 48 -0.58 1.17 -21.78
C GLU A 48 -1.23 -0.16 -22.14
N LYS A 49 -2.34 -0.09 -22.90
CA LYS A 49 -3.22 -1.23 -23.20
C LYS A 49 -2.49 -2.44 -23.77
N ASP A 50 -1.49 -2.22 -24.62
CA ASP A 50 -0.75 -3.32 -25.29
C ASP A 50 0.16 -4.09 -24.33
N LYS A 51 0.61 -3.45 -23.24
CA LYS A 51 1.53 -4.04 -22.26
C LYS A 51 0.86 -4.42 -20.94
N GLY A 52 -0.37 -3.96 -20.72
CA GLY A 52 -1.08 -4.10 -19.44
C GLY A 52 -0.43 -3.28 -18.30
N ILE A 53 0.33 -2.23 -18.63
CA ILE A 53 1.02 -1.39 -17.64
C ILE A 53 0.13 -0.20 -17.29
N VAL A 54 -0.04 0.05 -16.00
CA VAL A 54 -0.77 1.18 -15.44
C VAL A 54 0.22 2.15 -14.80
N LYS A 55 0.19 3.42 -15.22
CA LYS A 55 1.05 4.49 -14.72
C LYS A 55 0.25 5.45 -13.86
N PHE A 56 0.66 5.63 -12.61
CA PHE A 56 -0.09 6.37 -11.60
C PHE A 56 0.47 7.79 -11.46
N PRO A 57 -0.29 8.82 -11.88
CA PRO A 57 0.12 10.21 -11.68
C PRO A 57 0.25 10.52 -10.19
N GLU A 58 1.26 11.30 -9.80
CA GLU A 58 1.49 11.66 -8.39
C GLU A 58 0.23 12.21 -7.73
N LYS A 59 -0.46 13.12 -8.42
CA LYS A 59 -1.68 13.76 -7.91
C LYS A 59 -2.74 12.74 -7.46
N LEU A 60 -2.96 11.69 -8.25
CA LEU A 60 -3.91 10.63 -7.89
C LEU A 60 -3.38 9.81 -6.72
N VAL A 61 -2.11 9.41 -6.72
CA VAL A 61 -1.52 8.66 -5.61
C VAL A 61 -1.68 9.43 -4.28
N ARG A 62 -1.30 10.71 -4.25
CA ARG A 62 -1.42 11.58 -3.07
C ARG A 62 -2.88 11.75 -2.64
N GLN A 63 -3.80 11.93 -3.59
CA GLN A 63 -5.22 12.06 -3.31
C GLN A 63 -5.78 10.79 -2.66
N TYR A 64 -5.54 9.61 -3.23
CA TYR A 64 -6.07 8.37 -2.69
C TYR A 64 -5.41 7.98 -1.35
N LEU A 65 -4.12 8.29 -1.15
CA LEU A 65 -3.48 8.13 0.15
C LEU A 65 -4.12 9.02 1.23
N SER A 66 -4.62 10.20 0.88
CA SER A 66 -5.31 11.08 1.83
C SER A 66 -6.66 10.50 2.33
N TYR A 67 -7.24 9.57 1.56
CA TYR A 67 -8.46 8.86 1.97
C TYR A 67 -8.16 7.67 2.88
N CYS A 68 -6.92 7.21 2.94
CA CYS A 68 -6.54 6.09 3.78
C CYS A 68 -6.61 6.50 5.27
N PRO A 69 -7.31 5.74 6.11
CA PRO A 69 -7.37 6.03 7.53
C PRO A 69 -6.00 5.78 8.19
N SER A 70 -5.65 6.61 9.17
CA SER A 70 -4.42 6.45 9.95
C SER A 70 -4.47 5.28 10.94
N SER A 71 -5.67 4.74 11.21
CA SER A 71 -5.89 3.55 12.04
C SER A 71 -7.13 2.79 11.59
N VAL A 72 -7.13 1.47 11.77
CA VAL A 72 -8.26 0.60 11.41
C VAL A 72 -8.60 -0.29 12.59
N LYS A 73 -9.90 -0.40 12.91
CA LYS A 73 -10.40 -1.30 13.96
C LYS A 73 -10.94 -2.59 13.34
N PHE A 74 -10.39 -3.71 13.77
CA PHE A 74 -10.87 -5.04 13.46
C PHE A 74 -11.71 -5.57 14.60
N SER A 75 -12.76 -6.32 14.28
CA SER A 75 -13.61 -7.00 15.27
C SER A 75 -13.75 -8.47 14.89
N ASP A 76 -13.70 -9.36 15.86
CA ASP A 76 -14.02 -10.77 15.65
C ASP A 76 -15.52 -11.04 15.81
N ILE A 77 -15.92 -12.29 15.58
CA ILE A 77 -17.32 -12.72 15.67
C ILE A 77 -17.89 -12.67 17.10
N GLU A 78 -17.03 -12.68 18.11
CA GLU A 78 -17.41 -12.60 19.54
C GLU A 78 -17.52 -11.14 20.01
N GLY A 79 -17.16 -10.18 19.16
CA GLY A 79 -17.20 -8.76 19.44
C GLY A 79 -15.93 -8.21 20.08
N ASN A 80 -14.86 -9.00 20.20
CA ASN A 80 -13.57 -8.48 20.63
C ASN A 80 -13.00 -7.59 19.54
N THR A 81 -12.33 -6.50 19.93
CA THR A 81 -11.81 -5.52 18.97
C THR A 81 -10.31 -5.30 19.12
N ILE A 82 -9.64 -5.11 17.99
CA ILE A 82 -8.23 -4.73 17.94
C ILE A 82 -8.06 -3.51 17.05
N ASN A 83 -7.30 -2.52 17.50
CA ASN A 83 -7.01 -1.31 16.74
C ASN A 83 -5.59 -1.36 16.14
N LEU A 84 -5.51 -1.38 14.82
CA LEU A 84 -4.27 -1.25 14.05
C LEU A 84 -3.95 0.22 13.84
N ALA A 85 -2.79 0.66 14.32
CA ALA A 85 -2.31 2.03 14.13
C ALA A 85 -0.77 2.07 14.08
N PRO A 86 -0.17 3.09 13.43
CA PRO A 86 1.26 3.38 13.60
C PRO A 86 1.61 3.49 15.09
N ARG A 87 2.66 2.78 15.51
CA ARG A 87 3.11 2.73 16.92
C ARG A 87 2.08 2.13 17.90
N GLY A 88 1.07 1.41 17.38
CA GLY A 88 0.13 0.65 18.19
C GLY A 88 0.74 -0.63 18.78
N ASN A 89 -0.12 -1.44 19.40
CA ASN A 89 0.29 -2.74 19.94
C ASN A 89 0.75 -3.68 18.82
N THR A 90 1.71 -4.54 19.12
CA THR A 90 2.14 -5.60 18.21
C THR A 90 1.04 -6.66 18.15
N ILE A 91 0.63 -7.02 16.94
CA ILE A 91 -0.35 -8.09 16.70
C ILE A 91 0.38 -9.25 16.03
N PHE A 92 0.03 -10.47 16.42
CA PHE A 92 0.55 -11.69 15.82
C PHE A 92 -0.54 -12.36 14.99
N TRP A 93 -0.20 -12.70 13.76
CA TRP A 93 -1.01 -13.52 12.87
C TRP A 93 -0.18 -14.72 12.41
N THR A 94 -0.86 -15.80 12.04
CA THR A 94 -0.22 -16.95 11.43
C THR A 94 0.34 -16.58 10.06
N GLY A 95 1.49 -17.14 9.71
CA GLY A 95 2.03 -17.01 8.35
C GLY A 95 1.13 -17.73 7.34
N ASN A 96 1.10 -17.23 6.11
CA ASN A 96 0.55 -17.98 4.97
C ASN A 96 1.58 -19.04 4.56
N ALA A 97 1.22 -20.32 4.68
CA ALA A 97 2.02 -21.43 4.20
C ALA A 97 1.15 -22.41 3.40
N LEU A 98 1.65 -22.80 2.23
CA LEU A 98 1.00 -23.82 1.38
C LEU A 98 1.45 -25.24 1.73
N ASN A 99 2.63 -25.40 2.33
CA ASN A 99 3.20 -26.69 2.70
C ASN A 99 3.62 -26.68 4.16
N ILE A 100 3.37 -27.79 4.84
CA ILE A 100 3.90 -28.06 6.18
C ILE A 100 5.04 -29.07 6.00
N VAL A 101 6.26 -28.66 6.33
CA VAL A 101 7.43 -29.55 6.32
C VAL A 101 7.59 -30.10 7.73
N LYS A 102 7.75 -31.42 7.83
CA LYS A 102 8.04 -32.14 9.08
C LYS A 102 9.55 -32.29 9.26
#